data_AF-A0A0F2H6S1-F1
#
_entry.id   AF-A0A0F2H6S1-F1
#
_cell.length_a   1.000
_cell.length_b   1.000
_cell.length_c   1.000
_cell.angle_alpha   90.00
_cell.angle_beta   90.00
_cell.angle_gamma   90.00
#
_symmetry.space_group_name_H-M   'P 1'
#
loop_
_entity.id
_entity.type
_entity.pdbx_description
1 polymer ?
#
loop_
_entity_poly.entity_id
_entity_poly.type
_entity_poly.pdbx_seq_one_letter_code
_entity_poly.pdbx_strand_id
1 'polypeptide(L)'
;VLQAYQLLESQGWITTKPQTGYFVTPDLARFADTRATRPAIRQSIDDDMYDFLKHQSNKVAVPLWYAFPDPRLFPLAALNRNLARSGRKMSVDLLAANLPPGCESLRRLVAQRDIQHGMDISHDDIVIT
;
A
#
# COMPACT_ATOMS: atom_id res chain seq x y z
N VAL A 1 -46.84 7.81 -5.44
CA VAL A 1 -46.67 8.32 -6.83
C VAL A 1 -47.06 9.79 -6.94
N LEU A 2 -48.27 10.21 -6.54
CA LEU A 2 -48.71 11.62 -6.59
C LEU A 2 -47.74 12.61 -5.92
N GLN A 3 -47.22 12.25 -4.73
CA GLN A 3 -46.26 13.07 -3.98
C GLN A 3 -44.95 13.31 -4.75
N ALA A 4 -44.52 12.34 -5.57
CA ALA A 4 -43.34 12.52 -6.42
C ALA A 4 -43.60 13.51 -7.56
N TYR A 5 -44.79 13.47 -8.18
CA TYR A 5 -45.18 14.44 -9.20
C TYR A 5 -45.32 15.86 -8.65
N GLN A 6 -45.91 16.03 -7.45
CA GLN A 6 -45.98 17.33 -6.78
C GLN A 6 -44.59 17.89 -6.41
N LEU A 7 -43.67 17.03 -5.99
CA LEU A 7 -42.29 17.43 -5.71
C LEU A 7 -41.58 17.88 -6.98
N LEU A 8 -41.74 17.13 -8.07
CA LEU A 8 -41.13 17.46 -9.37
C LEU A 8 -41.74 18.73 -9.97
N GLU A 9 -43.04 18.96 -9.81
CA GLU A 9 -43.73 20.18 -10.24
C GLU A 9 -43.28 21.39 -9.42
N SER A 10 -43.18 21.27 -8.08
CA SER A 10 -42.70 22.38 -7.23
C SER A 10 -41.23 22.75 -7.47
N GLN A 11 -40.40 21.80 -7.92
CA GLN A 11 -39.01 22.02 -8.34
C GLN A 11 -38.87 22.45 -9.82
N GLY A 12 -40.00 22.55 -10.55
CA GLY A 12 -40.04 22.95 -11.95
C GLY A 12 -39.47 21.92 -12.93
N TRP A 13 -39.27 20.66 -12.52
CA TRP A 13 -38.82 19.58 -13.41
C TRP A 13 -39.88 19.17 -14.41
N ILE A 14 -41.16 19.30 -14.02
CA ILE A 14 -42.30 19.00 -14.87
C ILE A 14 -43.34 20.12 -14.78
N THR A 15 -44.13 20.28 -15.83
CA THR A 15 -45.25 21.22 -15.92
C THR A 15 -46.53 20.46 -16.24
N THR A 16 -47.66 20.96 -15.73
CA THR A 16 -48.99 20.38 -15.97
C THR A 16 -49.69 21.12 -17.11
N LYS A 17 -50.28 20.36 -18.04
CA LYS A 17 -51.22 20.90 -19.04
C LYS A 17 -52.61 20.31 -18.81
N PRO A 18 -53.67 21.15 -18.71
CA PRO A 18 -55.04 20.67 -18.54
C PRO A 18 -55.39 19.62 -19.61
N GLN A 19 -56.03 18.52 -19.17
CA GLN A 19 -56.49 17.40 -20.01
C GLN A 19 -55.41 16.57 -20.73
N THR A 20 -54.13 16.91 -20.58
CA THR A 20 -53.03 16.27 -21.32
C THR A 20 -51.91 15.71 -20.42
N GLY A 21 -51.89 16.05 -19.14
CA GLY A 21 -51.00 15.43 -18.15
C GLY A 21 -49.72 16.23 -17.88
N TYR A 22 -48.67 15.54 -17.44
CA TYR A 22 -47.38 16.13 -17.05
C TYR A 22 -46.37 16.06 -18.20
N PHE A 23 -45.62 17.15 -18.41
CA PHE A 23 -44.57 17.27 -19.42
C PHE A 23 -43.25 17.70 -18.75
N VAL A 24 -42.11 17.22 -19.25
CA VAL A 24 -40.79 17.60 -18.74
C VAL A 24 -40.44 19.02 -19.19
N THR A 25 -39.99 19.88 -18.27
CA THR A 25 -39.58 21.25 -18.58
C THR A 25 -38.22 21.24 -19.30
N PRO A 26 -38.11 21.74 -20.54
CA PRO A 26 -36.85 21.79 -21.27
C PRO A 26 -36.04 23.00 -20.80
N ASP A 27 -35.18 22.82 -19.79
CA ASP A 27 -34.25 23.85 -19.36
C ASP A 27 -32.81 23.48 -19.76
N LEU A 28 -32.36 24.04 -20.89
CA LEU A 28 -30.98 23.91 -21.37
C LEU A 28 -29.96 24.57 -20.43
N ALA A 29 -30.37 25.49 -19.56
CA ALA A 29 -29.47 26.15 -18.60
C ALA A 29 -29.14 25.25 -17.39
N ARG A 30 -29.97 24.23 -17.08
CA ARG A 30 -29.65 23.25 -16.02
C ARG A 30 -28.51 22.31 -16.37
N PHE A 31 -28.22 22.16 -17.67
CA PHE A 31 -27.06 21.42 -18.17
C PHE A 31 -25.86 22.33 -18.44
N ALA A 32 -25.93 23.61 -18.07
CA ALA A 32 -24.79 24.51 -18.19
C ALA A 32 -23.69 24.09 -17.21
N ASP A 33 -22.72 23.37 -17.78
CA ASP A 33 -21.36 23.11 -17.32
C ASP A 33 -21.14 23.13 -15.80
N THR A 34 -21.34 21.98 -15.15
CA THR A 34 -20.76 21.71 -13.82
C THR A 34 -19.24 21.53 -13.93
N ARG A 35 -18.52 22.49 -14.51
CA ARG A 35 -17.15 22.79 -14.06
C ARG A 35 -17.26 23.41 -12.67
N ALA A 36 -17.82 22.63 -11.75
CA ALA A 36 -17.57 22.78 -10.35
C ALA A 36 -16.05 22.79 -10.22
N THR A 37 -15.51 23.94 -9.80
CA THR A 37 -14.17 24.06 -9.27
C THR A 37 -13.95 22.87 -8.37
N ARG A 38 -13.22 21.85 -8.87
CA ARG A 38 -12.98 20.63 -8.13
C ARG A 38 -12.27 21.10 -6.87
N PRO A 39 -12.89 21.03 -5.68
CA PRO A 39 -12.22 21.48 -4.48
C PRO A 39 -10.93 20.67 -4.41
N ALA A 40 -9.81 21.33 -4.15
CA ALA A 40 -8.55 20.62 -3.93
C ALA A 40 -8.85 19.55 -2.88
N ILE A 41 -8.82 18.29 -3.31
CA ILE A 41 -8.98 17.15 -2.41
C ILE A 41 -7.76 17.24 -1.51
N ARG A 42 -7.93 17.88 -0.34
CA ARG A 42 -7.05 17.61 0.78
C ARG A 42 -7.24 16.12 1.00
N GLN A 43 -6.19 15.35 0.67
CA GLN A 43 -6.15 13.96 1.03
C GLN A 43 -6.26 13.94 2.56
N SER A 44 -7.49 13.72 3.05
CA SER A 44 -7.66 13.17 4.37
C SER A 44 -6.84 11.90 4.32
N ILE A 45 -5.80 11.82 5.14
CA ILE A 45 -5.14 10.54 5.39
C ILE A 45 -6.28 9.67 5.90
N ASP A 46 -6.72 8.71 5.09
CA ASP A 46 -7.90 7.91 5.39
C ASP A 46 -7.57 7.08 6.62
N ASP A 47 -8.04 7.54 7.80
CA ASP A 47 -7.90 6.83 9.07
C ASP A 47 -8.48 5.41 8.93
N ASP A 48 -9.44 5.20 8.03
CA ASP A 48 -10.02 3.92 7.68
C ASP A 48 -8.98 2.88 7.21
N MET A 49 -7.96 3.28 6.43
CA MET A 49 -6.92 2.34 6.00
C MET A 49 -6.01 1.95 7.17
N TYR A 50 -5.67 2.92 8.02
CA TYR A 50 -4.87 2.70 9.21
C TYR A 50 -5.60 1.83 10.23
N ASP A 51 -6.89 2.09 10.45
CA ASP A 51 -7.76 1.30 11.30
C ASP A 51 -7.97 -0.10 10.70
N PHE A 52 -8.16 -0.23 9.38
CA PHE A 52 -8.23 -1.52 8.73
C PHE A 52 -6.97 -2.36 8.96
N LEU A 53 -5.77 -1.78 8.79
CA LEU A 53 -4.50 -2.47 9.06
C LEU A 53 -4.36 -2.87 10.54
N LYS A 54 -4.74 -1.98 11.47
CA LYS A 54 -4.77 -2.30 12.92
C LYS A 54 -5.69 -3.48 13.24
N HIS A 55 -6.92 -3.45 12.75
CA HIS A 55 -7.94 -4.47 13.06
C HIS A 55 -7.64 -5.84 12.42
N GLN A 56 -6.79 -5.89 11.38
CA GLN A 56 -6.37 -7.15 10.78
C GLN A 56 -5.36 -7.94 11.61
N SER A 57 -4.55 -7.28 12.44
CA SER A 57 -3.58 -7.95 13.32
C SER A 57 -4.22 -8.91 14.35
N ASN A 58 -5.51 -8.76 14.63
CA ASN A 58 -6.26 -9.52 15.63
C ASN A 58 -7.13 -10.65 15.05
N LYS A 59 -7.09 -10.91 13.74
CA LYS A 59 -7.95 -11.93 13.12
C LYS A 59 -7.25 -13.29 12.99
N VAL A 60 -8.03 -14.34 13.26
CA VAL A 60 -7.65 -15.77 13.21
C VAL A 60 -7.24 -16.25 11.81
N ALA A 61 -7.47 -15.45 10.76
CA ALA A 61 -7.17 -15.79 9.38
C ALA A 61 -5.86 -15.12 8.89
N VAL A 62 -4.98 -15.90 8.26
CA VAL A 62 -3.74 -15.39 7.65
C VAL A 62 -4.10 -14.47 6.48
N PRO A 63 -3.64 -13.20 6.47
CA PRO A 63 -3.94 -12.28 5.38
C PRO A 63 -3.18 -12.68 4.11
N LEU A 64 -3.90 -12.84 2.99
CA LEU A 64 -3.29 -13.19 1.69
C LEU A 64 -2.43 -12.08 1.08
N TRP A 65 -2.57 -10.85 1.56
CA TRP A 65 -1.74 -9.71 1.17
C TRP A 65 -0.42 -9.64 1.95
N TYR A 66 -0.22 -10.51 2.94
CA TYR A 66 0.94 -10.49 3.80
C TYR A 66 2.16 -11.05 3.05
N ALA A 67 3.11 -10.17 2.71
CA ALA A 67 4.31 -10.51 1.94
C ALA A 67 5.46 -11.05 2.81
N PHE A 68 5.21 -11.35 4.09
CA PHE A 68 6.23 -11.87 4.99
C PHE A 68 6.03 -13.36 5.25
N PRO A 69 7.12 -14.13 5.37
CA PRO A 69 7.05 -15.53 5.75
C PRO A 69 6.53 -15.70 7.19
N ASP A 70 6.07 -16.91 7.52
CA ASP A 70 5.67 -17.26 8.89
C ASP A 70 6.82 -17.00 9.88
N PRO A 71 6.64 -16.15 10.90
CA PRO A 71 7.68 -15.84 11.88
C PRO A 71 8.26 -17.05 12.60
N ARG A 72 7.50 -18.15 12.70
CA ARG A 72 7.96 -19.40 13.34
C ARG A 72 9.03 -20.13 12.52
N LEU A 73 9.14 -19.84 11.22
CA LEU A 73 10.18 -20.38 10.35
C LEU A 73 11.48 -19.55 10.41
N PHE A 74 11.43 -18.37 11.05
CA PHE A 74 12.60 -17.53 11.19
C PHE A 74 13.57 -18.13 12.23
N PRO A 75 14.84 -18.41 11.89
CA PRO A 75 15.77 -19.13 12.77
C PRO A 75 16.37 -18.24 13.87
N LEU A 76 15.53 -17.60 14.68
CA LEU A 76 15.90 -16.56 15.64
C LEU A 76 16.96 -17.03 16.65
N ALA A 77 16.82 -18.25 17.18
CA ALA A 77 17.78 -18.79 18.14
C ALA A 77 19.18 -19.00 17.54
N ALA A 78 19.26 -19.49 16.30
CA ALA A 78 20.53 -19.66 15.61
C ALA A 78 21.15 -18.31 15.23
N LEU A 79 20.33 -17.35 14.78
CA LEU A 79 20.75 -16.00 14.47
C LEU A 79 21.36 -15.32 15.70
N ASN A 80 20.65 -15.31 16.84
CA ASN A 80 21.12 -14.69 18.07
C ASN A 80 22.46 -15.28 18.55
N ARG A 81 22.62 -16.59 18.47
CA ARG A 81 23.88 -17.27 18.82
C ARG A 81 25.03 -16.85 17.91
N ASN A 82 24.81 -16.76 16.60
CA ASN A 82 25.82 -16.34 15.64
C ASN A 82 26.16 -14.85 15.79
N LEU A 83 25.17 -14.01 16.06
CA LEU A 83 25.36 -12.58 16.32
C LEU A 83 26.19 -12.38 17.59
N ALA A 84 25.85 -13.04 18.70
CA ALA A 84 26.62 -12.96 19.94
C ALA A 84 28.07 -13.44 19.76
N ARG A 85 28.27 -14.52 18.98
CA ARG A 85 29.62 -15.04 18.68
C ARG A 85 30.44 -14.07 17.83
N SER A 86 29.81 -13.43 16.84
CA SER A 86 30.47 -12.49 15.94
C SER A 86 30.76 -11.16 16.63
N GLY A 87 29.83 -10.66 17.45
CA GLY A 87 29.99 -9.43 18.23
C GLY A 87 31.20 -9.48 19.17
N ARG A 88 31.49 -10.64 19.79
CA ARG A 88 32.70 -10.82 20.61
C ARG A 88 34.02 -10.70 19.84
N LYS A 89 33.99 -10.83 18.52
CA LYS A 89 35.16 -10.72 17.62
C LYS A 89 35.18 -9.40 16.84
N MET A 90 34.14 -8.58 16.97
CA MET A 90 33.99 -7.34 16.21
C MET A 90 34.90 -6.27 16.83
N SER A 91 35.80 -5.70 16.04
CA SER A 91 36.54 -4.49 16.42
C SER A 91 35.82 -3.24 15.89
N VAL A 92 36.05 -2.10 16.53
CA VAL A 92 35.49 -0.81 16.10
C VAL A 92 35.92 -0.45 14.67
N ASP A 93 37.15 -0.80 14.30
CA ASP A 93 37.69 -0.55 12.95
C ASP A 93 36.93 -1.33 11.86
N LEU A 94 36.47 -2.55 12.16
CA LEU A 94 35.64 -3.35 11.24
C LEU A 94 34.24 -2.76 11.05
N LEU A 95 33.75 -1.97 12.02
CA LEU A 95 32.47 -1.29 11.92
C LEU A 95 32.54 -0.11 10.93
N ALA A 96 33.67 0.62 10.95
CA ALA A 96 33.92 1.76 10.06
C ALA A 96 34.24 1.35 8.61
N ALA A 97 34.73 0.12 8.40
CA ALA A 97 35.18 -0.38 7.09
C ALA A 97 34.06 -0.90 6.16
N ASN A 98 32.78 -0.86 6.56
CA ASN A 98 31.66 -1.39 5.76
C ASN A 98 31.03 -0.35 4.81
N LEU A 99 31.85 0.52 4.22
CA LEU A 99 31.45 1.35 3.10
C LEU A 99 31.16 0.46 1.87
N PRO A 100 30.34 0.93 0.90
CA PRO A 100 30.17 0.25 -0.37
C PRO A 100 31.54 -0.17 -0.96
N PRO A 101 31.68 -1.41 -1.45
CA PRO A 101 30.62 -2.40 -1.73
C PRO A 101 30.15 -3.23 -0.51
N GLY A 102 30.66 -2.96 0.69
CA GLY A 102 30.34 -3.68 1.92
C GLY A 102 31.38 -4.75 2.27
N CYS A 103 31.12 -5.48 3.36
CA CYS A 103 32.05 -6.45 3.93
C CYS A 103 32.42 -7.56 2.93
N GLU A 104 33.70 -7.65 2.53
CA GLU A 104 34.16 -8.64 1.55
C GLU A 104 33.92 -10.09 2.00
N SER A 105 34.16 -10.39 3.28
CA SER A 105 33.94 -11.74 3.80
C SER A 105 32.47 -12.16 3.72
N LEU A 106 31.54 -11.22 3.94
CA LEU A 106 30.11 -11.46 3.72
C LEU A 106 29.80 -11.64 2.23
N ARG A 107 30.31 -10.78 1.36
CA ARG A 107 30.10 -10.88 -0.10
C ARG A 107 30.55 -12.24 -0.63
N ARG A 108 31.69 -12.76 -0.18
CA ARG A 108 32.16 -14.12 -0.51
C ARG A 108 31.19 -15.22 -0.07
N LEU A 109 30.62 -15.11 1.13
CA LEU A 109 29.62 -16.07 1.61
C LEU A 109 28.32 -16.01 0.81
N VAL A 110 27.88 -14.82 0.40
CA VAL A 110 26.70 -14.65 -0.47
C VAL A 110 26.96 -15.26 -1.84
N ALA A 111 28.10 -14.94 -2.48
CA ALA A 111 28.49 -15.54 -3.76
C ALA A 111 28.55 -17.08 -3.67
N GLN A 112 29.15 -17.62 -2.61
CA GLN A 112 29.22 -19.07 -2.41
C GLN A 112 27.83 -19.71 -2.31
N ARG A 113 26.89 -19.06 -1.60
CA ARG A 113 25.51 -19.51 -1.50
C ARG A 113 24.82 -19.50 -2.87
N ASP A 114 25.02 -18.44 -3.65
CA ASP A 114 24.37 -18.30 -4.95
C ASP A 114 24.95 -19.29 -5.99
N ILE A 115 26.25 -19.57 -5.93
CA ILE A 115 26.89 -20.63 -6.71
C ILE A 115 26.31 -22.00 -6.38
N GLN A 116 26.00 -22.28 -5.11
CA GLN A 116 25.31 -23.53 -4.72
C GLN A 116 23.89 -23.62 -5.33
N HIS A 117 23.29 -22.49 -5.70
CA HIS A 117 22.02 -22.42 -6.43
C HIS A 117 22.20 -22.39 -7.96
N GLY A 118 23.43 -22.57 -8.46
CA GLY A 118 23.74 -22.64 -9.90
C GLY A 118 24.00 -21.30 -10.58
N MET A 119 24.20 -20.23 -9.81
CA MET A 119 24.56 -18.91 -10.34
C MET A 119 26.06 -18.82 -10.60
N ASP A 120 26.48 -18.21 -11.71
CA ASP A 120 27.88 -17.86 -11.96
C ASP A 120 28.09 -16.39 -11.56
N ILE A 121 28.54 -16.16 -10.32
CA ILE A 121 28.70 -14.83 -9.72
C ILE A 121 29.96 -14.74 -8.87
N SER A 122 30.75 -13.68 -9.04
CA SER A 122 31.87 -13.36 -8.14
C SER A 122 31.39 -12.49 -6.98
N HIS A 123 32.09 -12.57 -5.85
CA HIS A 123 31.90 -11.62 -4.76
C HIS A 123 32.12 -10.15 -5.16
N ASP A 124 32.85 -9.89 -6.26
CA ASP A 124 33.06 -8.55 -6.82
C ASP A 124 31.81 -8.00 -7.52
N ASP A 125 30.87 -8.87 -7.90
CA ASP A 125 29.59 -8.49 -8.51
C ASP A 125 28.52 -8.13 -7.45
N ILE A 126 28.85 -8.26 -6.16
CA ILE A 126 27.92 -8.11 -5.04
C ILE A 126 28.16 -6.80 -4.32
N VAL A 127 27.10 -6.05 -4.06
CA VAL A 127 27.09 -4.86 -3.19
C VAL A 127 26.10 -5.08 -2.06
N ILE A 128 26.53 -4.83 -0.82
CA ILE A 128 25.65 -4.85 0.36
C ILE A 128 25.05 -3.47 0.57
N THR A 129 23.72 -3.39 0.71
CA THR A 129 22.92 -2.14 0.82
C THR A 129 22.19 -2.03 2.15
#